data_AF-A0A6A5U8R6-F1
#
_entry.id   AF-A0A6A5U8R6-F1
#
_cell.length_a   1.000
_cell.length_b   1.000
_cell.length_c   1.000
_cell.angle_alpha   90.00
_cell.angle_beta   90.00
_cell.angle_gamma   90.00
#
_symmetry.space_group_name_H-M   'P 1'
#
loop_
_entity.id
_entity.type
_entity.pdbx_description
1 polymer ?
#
loop_
_entity_poly.entity_id
_entity_poly.type
_entity_poly.pdbx_seq_one_letter_code
_entity_poly.pdbx_strand_id
1 'polypeptide(L)'
;MASDQGAPTTNVAAWDTAFERAAIETQRILAEHYENAPKWASAFREQRNIVAQHIEGYKPRARAVDCQDWIKANNRHIPGVVRKRRFVPTPRVKGMMGPMNVVQYQRYAIQIMSRVLNLRTNASPFTLVLDDLNQRATPLINEMVRRAISRNINVVMVSFQSAASHPAIRHIPAFGDHSGDEILAEIERAVTDFRESLVIVDSLNDLTHDKRVDMSTLFNLVAIKYASTLIGVYHQDMLPQPTATNTYAPPTLDVLKFMATAVITCKSFAHVLATKAARERSLAEPTHGLLQGAEGIVECLDANDHRGIVLEAEFRRKSGRPELESYFLRLARNSDYNPPMPGMLFGTLRREYVTLLDQVPAYTNDDVIGLVNAAANEIESTFNLSLTDKQKAARERVVLPYVDAQKGEGGQGGRILYDMGAEDDFDEEEDEI
;
A
#
# COMPACT_ATOMS: atom_id res chain seq x y z
N MET A 1 22.61 -50.08 -22.49
CA MET A 1 21.17 -50.29 -22.27
C MET A 1 21.03 -50.60 -20.78
N ALA A 2 20.47 -49.79 -19.90
CA ALA A 2 19.45 -48.76 -20.04
C ALA A 2 19.82 -47.49 -19.27
N SER A 3 19.20 -46.40 -19.73
CA SER A 3 19.34 -45.01 -19.35
C SER A 3 18.76 -44.69 -17.97
N ASP A 4 19.55 -43.94 -17.20
CA ASP A 4 19.15 -43.19 -16.01
C ASP A 4 18.33 -41.97 -16.46
N GLN A 5 17.06 -41.88 -16.07
CA GLN A 5 16.20 -40.72 -16.35
C GLN A 5 16.02 -39.94 -15.04
N GLY A 6 16.71 -38.79 -14.97
CA GLY A 6 16.58 -37.81 -13.90
C GLY A 6 15.19 -37.18 -13.87
N ALA A 7 14.68 -36.99 -12.65
CA ALA A 7 13.45 -36.26 -12.35
C ALA A 7 13.57 -34.77 -12.71
N PRO A 8 12.50 -34.10 -13.15
CA PRO A 8 12.56 -32.72 -13.61
C PRO A 8 12.57 -31.74 -12.42
N THR A 9 13.72 -31.12 -12.17
CA THR A 9 13.85 -29.90 -11.37
C THR A 9 13.26 -28.72 -12.16
N THR A 10 11.95 -28.51 -12.10
CA THR A 10 11.28 -27.44 -12.87
C THR A 10 10.31 -26.62 -12.02
N ASN A 11 10.75 -25.44 -11.58
CA ASN A 11 10.05 -24.15 -11.79
C ASN A 11 10.67 -22.99 -11.01
N VAL A 12 11.31 -23.21 -9.86
CA VAL A 12 11.90 -22.12 -9.04
C VAL A 12 13.01 -21.39 -9.81
N ALA A 13 13.93 -22.15 -10.41
CA ALA A 13 14.99 -21.62 -11.26
C ALA A 13 14.47 -20.89 -12.52
N ALA A 14 13.27 -21.22 -13.01
CA ALA A 14 12.67 -20.56 -14.18
C ALA A 14 12.07 -19.19 -13.82
N TRP A 15 11.54 -19.04 -12.60
CA TRP A 15 11.08 -17.75 -12.07
C TRP A 15 12.26 -16.87 -11.69
N ASP A 16 13.25 -17.39 -10.95
CA ASP A 16 14.43 -16.62 -10.56
C ASP A 16 15.22 -16.13 -11.79
N THR A 17 15.41 -16.98 -12.82
CA THR A 17 16.03 -16.52 -14.08
C THR A 17 15.17 -15.55 -14.88
N ALA A 18 13.84 -15.61 -14.78
CA ALA A 18 12.94 -14.63 -15.41
C ALA A 18 12.92 -13.29 -14.66
N PHE A 19 13.11 -13.31 -13.34
CA PHE A 19 13.23 -12.12 -12.51
C PHE A 19 14.61 -11.48 -12.63
N GLU A 20 15.70 -12.26 -12.68
CA GLU A 20 17.07 -11.79 -12.92
C GLU A 20 17.21 -11.11 -14.30
N ARG A 21 16.70 -11.74 -15.36
CA ARG A 21 16.72 -11.15 -16.71
C ARG A 21 15.88 -9.87 -16.80
N ALA A 22 14.76 -9.80 -16.09
CA ALA A 22 13.91 -8.61 -16.07
C ALA A 22 14.50 -7.47 -15.21
N ALA A 23 15.17 -7.79 -14.09
CA ALA A 23 15.80 -6.81 -13.22
C ALA A 23 16.99 -6.10 -13.88
N ILE A 24 17.84 -6.87 -14.59
CA ILE A 24 18.95 -6.34 -15.40
C ILE A 24 18.40 -5.41 -16.50
N GLU A 25 17.32 -5.81 -17.19
CA GLU A 25 16.68 -4.98 -18.21
C GLU A 25 16.06 -3.70 -17.62
N THR A 26 15.57 -3.71 -16.37
CA THR A 26 14.84 -2.57 -15.77
C THR A 26 15.77 -1.49 -15.21
N GLN A 27 16.90 -1.85 -14.59
CA GLN A 27 17.97 -0.89 -14.28
C GLN A 27 18.54 -0.29 -15.58
N ARG A 28 18.64 -1.11 -16.65
CA ARG A 28 18.96 -0.64 -17.99
C ARG A 28 17.90 0.31 -18.55
N ILE A 29 16.60 0.10 -18.32
CA ILE A 29 15.53 0.96 -18.87
C ILE A 29 15.53 2.37 -18.27
N LEU A 30 15.85 2.55 -16.98
CA LEU A 30 15.99 3.89 -16.40
C LEU A 30 17.31 4.56 -16.83
N ALA A 31 18.40 3.80 -16.99
CA ALA A 31 19.69 4.30 -17.46
C ALA A 31 19.72 4.57 -19.00
N GLU A 32 19.12 3.71 -19.82
CA GLU A 32 19.00 3.84 -21.28
C GLU A 32 18.05 4.95 -21.67
N HIS A 33 16.97 5.21 -20.91
CA HIS A 33 16.17 6.42 -21.12
C HIS A 33 16.86 7.70 -20.61
N TYR A 34 17.90 7.58 -19.77
CA TYR A 34 18.75 8.68 -19.36
C TYR A 34 19.76 9.05 -20.47
N GLU A 35 20.41 8.05 -21.08
CA GLU A 35 21.41 8.25 -22.15
C GLU A 35 20.78 8.45 -23.54
N ASN A 36 19.64 7.80 -23.82
CA ASN A 36 18.88 7.94 -25.07
C ASN A 36 17.60 8.77 -24.88
N ALA A 37 17.63 9.82 -24.05
CA ALA A 37 16.56 10.81 -24.05
C ALA A 37 16.47 11.43 -25.46
N PRO A 38 15.37 11.21 -26.21
CA PRO A 38 15.31 11.65 -27.59
C PRO A 38 15.33 13.18 -27.64
N LYS A 39 16.01 13.76 -28.65
CA LYS A 39 16.21 15.23 -28.78
C LYS A 39 14.91 16.04 -28.66
N TRP A 40 13.75 15.45 -28.98
CA TRP A 40 12.44 16.08 -28.79
C TRP A 40 12.06 16.29 -27.32
N ALA A 41 12.53 15.48 -26.37
CA ALA A 41 12.30 15.66 -24.93
C ALA A 41 13.12 16.84 -24.37
N SER A 42 14.34 17.03 -24.85
CA SER A 42 15.14 18.23 -24.58
C SER A 42 14.57 19.47 -25.29
N ALA A 43 14.10 19.35 -26.53
CA ALA A 43 13.41 20.43 -27.24
C ALA A 43 12.02 20.74 -26.64
N PHE A 44 11.36 19.77 -26.00
CA PHE A 44 10.13 19.98 -25.23
C PHE A 44 10.40 20.91 -24.05
N ARG A 45 11.61 20.90 -23.46
CA ARG A 45 12.06 21.85 -22.43
C ARG A 45 12.11 23.28 -22.96
N GLU A 46 12.62 23.47 -24.19
CA GLU A 46 12.69 24.78 -24.85
C GLU A 46 11.31 25.26 -25.33
N GLN A 47 10.49 24.38 -25.90
CA GLN A 47 9.13 24.71 -26.36
C GLN A 47 8.16 24.98 -25.20
N ARG A 48 8.31 24.34 -24.04
CA ARG A 48 7.47 24.66 -22.86
C ARG A 48 7.76 26.06 -22.29
N ASN A 49 8.97 26.57 -22.50
CA ASN A 49 9.38 27.92 -22.12
C ASN A 49 9.02 28.98 -23.18
N ILE A 50 8.73 28.60 -24.43
CA ILE A 50 8.55 29.54 -25.56
C ILE A 50 7.15 29.56 -26.17
N VAL A 51 6.35 28.48 -26.13
CA VAL A 51 5.05 28.46 -26.84
C VAL A 51 3.89 28.83 -25.90
N ALA A 52 3.77 30.13 -25.65
CA ALA A 52 2.47 30.79 -25.73
C ALA A 52 2.16 31.01 -27.21
N GLN A 53 0.92 30.72 -27.62
CA GLN A 53 0.33 30.95 -28.94
C GLN A 53 0.39 29.75 -29.93
N HIS A 54 -0.83 29.32 -30.29
CA HIS A 54 -1.23 28.51 -31.44
C HIS A 54 -0.96 26.99 -31.42
N ILE A 55 -1.97 26.24 -30.96
CA ILE A 55 -2.52 25.10 -31.74
C ILE A 55 -4.05 25.12 -31.60
N GLU A 56 -4.72 25.87 -32.48
CA GLU A 56 -6.09 25.55 -32.88
C GLU A 56 -6.04 24.41 -33.90
N GLY A 57 -6.93 23.42 -33.76
CA GLY A 57 -7.25 22.50 -34.86
C GLY A 57 -6.50 21.17 -34.89
N TYR A 58 -6.65 20.32 -33.87
CA TYR A 58 -6.60 18.88 -34.10
C TYR A 58 -7.52 18.12 -33.12
N LYS A 59 -8.61 17.56 -33.64
CA LYS A 59 -9.50 16.64 -32.91
C LYS A 59 -9.20 15.21 -33.37
N PRO A 60 -8.46 14.39 -32.61
CA PRO A 60 -8.42 12.97 -32.90
C PRO A 60 -9.77 12.33 -32.53
N ARG A 61 -10.35 11.60 -33.49
CA ARG A 61 -11.56 10.79 -33.32
C ARG A 61 -11.18 9.36 -32.91
N ALA A 62 -12.08 8.75 -32.12
CA ALA A 62 -12.15 7.35 -31.64
C ALA A 62 -11.26 7.04 -30.41
N ARG A 63 -11.79 7.03 -29.19
CA ARG A 63 -12.75 6.12 -28.49
C ARG A 63 -12.05 5.01 -27.67
N ALA A 64 -11.99 5.26 -26.37
CA ALA A 64 -12.46 4.33 -25.35
C ALA A 64 -13.47 5.13 -24.49
N VAL A 65 -14.65 4.57 -24.25
CA VAL A 65 -15.85 5.33 -23.85
C VAL A 65 -15.77 5.96 -22.44
N ASP A 66 -14.75 5.64 -21.64
CA ASP A 66 -14.54 6.22 -20.29
C ASP A 66 -13.13 6.82 -20.04
N CYS A 67 -12.29 7.00 -21.06
CA CYS A 67 -10.91 7.50 -20.85
C CYS A 67 -10.78 9.03 -20.74
N GLN A 68 -11.84 9.80 -20.99
CA GLN A 68 -11.77 11.27 -20.98
C GLN A 68 -11.42 11.87 -19.61
N ASP A 69 -11.74 11.17 -18.51
CA ASP A 69 -11.41 11.63 -17.15
C ASP A 69 -10.06 11.11 -16.63
N TRP A 70 -9.52 10.07 -17.26
CA TRP A 70 -8.32 9.36 -16.81
C TRP A 70 -7.04 10.13 -17.11
N ILE A 71 -6.91 10.62 -18.35
CA ILE A 71 -5.77 11.38 -18.86
C ILE A 71 -6.17 12.84 -18.97
N LYS A 72 -5.46 13.73 -18.27
CA LYS A 72 -5.77 15.16 -18.32
C LYS A 72 -5.23 15.77 -19.61
N ALA A 73 -6.12 16.11 -20.53
CA ALA A 73 -5.76 16.73 -21.82
C ALA A 73 -5.02 18.08 -21.65
N ASN A 74 -5.32 18.83 -20.59
CA ASN A 74 -4.58 20.03 -20.22
C ASN A 74 -4.53 20.18 -18.68
N ASN A 75 -3.33 20.05 -18.12
CA ASN A 75 -3.09 20.19 -16.68
C ASN A 75 -2.65 21.61 -16.26
N ARG A 76 -2.69 22.61 -17.16
CA ARG A 76 -2.34 24.00 -16.79
C ARG A 76 -3.45 24.68 -15.98
N HIS A 77 -3.05 25.47 -14.99
CA HIS A 77 -3.93 26.35 -14.24
C HIS A 77 -4.48 27.44 -15.19
N ILE A 78 -5.79 27.67 -15.16
CA ILE A 78 -6.45 28.74 -15.91
C ILE A 78 -7.19 29.58 -14.87
N PRO A 79 -6.79 30.84 -14.64
CA PRO A 79 -7.42 31.70 -13.63
C PRO A 79 -8.93 31.86 -13.91
N GLY A 80 -9.75 31.75 -12.87
CA GLY A 80 -11.22 31.86 -12.95
C GLY A 80 -11.99 30.53 -12.97
N VAL A 81 -11.33 29.38 -13.21
CA VAL A 81 -11.95 28.05 -13.10
C VAL A 81 -11.60 27.42 -11.76
N VAL A 82 -12.24 27.90 -10.69
CA VAL A 82 -12.19 27.22 -9.39
C VAL A 82 -12.96 25.91 -9.55
N ARG A 83 -12.25 24.78 -9.66
CA ARG A 83 -12.88 23.48 -9.37
C ARG A 83 -13.16 23.46 -7.87
N LYS A 84 -14.36 23.90 -7.48
CA LYS A 84 -14.97 23.41 -6.24
C LYS A 84 -14.89 21.89 -6.33
N ARG A 85 -14.36 21.22 -5.30
CA ARG A 85 -14.47 19.77 -5.16
C ARG A 85 -15.94 19.44 -5.43
N ARG A 86 -16.26 18.90 -6.61
CA ARG A 86 -17.63 18.48 -6.90
C ARG A 86 -17.89 17.36 -5.92
N PHE A 87 -18.64 17.67 -4.88
CA PHE A 87 -19.29 16.67 -4.06
C PHE A 87 -20.23 15.93 -5.01
N VAL A 88 -19.76 14.83 -5.56
CA VAL A 88 -20.65 13.85 -6.17
C VAL A 88 -21.22 13.11 -4.98
N PRO A 89 -22.51 13.29 -4.63
CA PRO A 89 -23.13 12.47 -3.62
C PRO A 89 -23.02 11.02 -4.10
N THR A 90 -22.10 10.26 -3.49
CA THR A 90 -22.15 8.81 -3.59
C THR A 90 -23.52 8.39 -3.05
N PRO A 91 -24.29 7.59 -3.80
CA PRO A 91 -25.56 7.09 -3.29
C PRO A 91 -25.29 6.49 -1.90
N ARG A 92 -26.02 6.95 -0.89
CA ARG A 92 -25.97 6.34 0.44
C ARG A 92 -26.45 4.91 0.24
N VAL A 93 -25.53 3.96 0.22
CA VAL A 93 -25.85 2.54 0.33
C VAL A 93 -26.45 2.38 1.73
N LYS A 94 -27.78 2.51 1.82
CA LYS A 94 -28.55 2.20 3.02
C LYS A 94 -28.56 0.68 3.14
N GLY A 95 -27.48 0.16 3.71
CA GLY A 95 -27.33 -1.24 4.07
C GLY A 95 -25.99 -1.36 4.76
N MET A 96 -25.96 -1.91 5.97
CA MET A 96 -24.71 -2.44 6.50
C MET A 96 -24.22 -3.45 5.45
N MET A 97 -23.01 -3.23 4.94
CA MET A 97 -22.38 -4.17 4.03
C MET A 97 -22.39 -5.52 4.75
N GLY A 98 -23.06 -6.51 4.17
CA GLY A 98 -22.94 -7.89 4.65
C GLY A 98 -21.47 -8.31 4.66
N PRO A 99 -21.12 -9.40 5.36
CA PRO A 99 -19.74 -9.90 5.37
C PRO A 99 -19.23 -10.06 3.93
N MET A 100 -18.12 -9.39 3.61
CA MET A 100 -17.54 -9.47 2.28
C MET A 100 -17.02 -10.88 2.04
N ASN A 101 -17.35 -11.43 0.86
CA ASN A 101 -16.67 -12.64 0.40
C ASN A 101 -15.18 -12.33 0.16
N VAL A 102 -14.30 -13.32 0.33
CA VAL A 102 -12.84 -13.21 0.11
C VAL A 102 -12.53 -12.54 -1.22
N VAL A 103 -13.18 -12.92 -2.31
CA VAL A 103 -12.95 -12.30 -3.64
C VAL A 103 -13.35 -10.82 -3.67
N GLN A 104 -14.42 -10.45 -2.96
CA GLN A 104 -14.87 -9.06 -2.88
C GLN A 104 -13.89 -8.22 -2.05
N TYR A 105 -13.42 -8.78 -0.94
CA TYR A 105 -12.40 -8.17 -0.10
C TYR A 105 -11.08 -7.97 -0.86
N GLN A 106 -10.60 -8.99 -1.58
CA GLN A 106 -9.37 -8.89 -2.39
C GLN A 106 -9.47 -7.78 -3.44
N ARG A 107 -10.60 -7.72 -4.17
CA ARG A 107 -10.84 -6.66 -5.15
C ARG A 107 -10.87 -5.29 -4.49
N TYR A 108 -11.52 -5.16 -3.34
CA TYR A 108 -11.59 -3.92 -2.58
C TYR A 108 -10.22 -3.45 -2.10
N ALA A 109 -9.43 -4.34 -1.50
CA ALA A 109 -8.09 -4.03 -1.01
C ALA A 109 -7.17 -3.58 -2.16
N ILE A 110 -7.14 -4.30 -3.28
CA ILE A 110 -6.35 -3.92 -4.47
C ILE A 110 -6.84 -2.57 -5.03
N GLN A 111 -8.17 -2.34 -5.04
CA GLN A 111 -8.72 -1.08 -5.51
C GLN A 111 -8.29 0.11 -4.64
N ILE A 112 -8.21 -0.04 -3.32
CA ILE A 112 -7.72 1.02 -2.42
C ILE A 112 -6.27 1.38 -2.77
N MET A 113 -5.39 0.39 -2.81
CA MET A 113 -3.98 0.61 -3.12
C MET A 113 -3.79 1.20 -4.53
N SER A 114 -4.50 0.66 -5.52
CA SER A 114 -4.52 1.19 -6.89
C SER A 114 -4.99 2.65 -6.95
N ARG A 115 -5.91 3.09 -6.09
CA ARG A 115 -6.32 4.51 -6.05
C ARG A 115 -5.21 5.42 -5.57
N VAL A 116 -4.41 4.99 -4.59
CA VAL A 116 -3.27 5.75 -4.06
C VAL A 116 -2.14 5.79 -5.07
N LEU A 117 -1.74 4.64 -5.63
CA LEU A 117 -0.67 4.57 -6.64
C LEU A 117 -1.01 5.31 -7.92
N ASN A 118 -2.28 5.26 -8.35
CA ASN A 118 -2.72 6.00 -9.52
C ASN A 118 -2.94 7.49 -9.24
N LEU A 119 -2.75 7.99 -8.01
CA LEU A 119 -2.94 9.40 -7.64
C LEU A 119 -4.35 9.91 -7.97
N ARG A 120 -5.37 9.11 -7.66
CA ARG A 120 -6.76 9.57 -7.88
C ARG A 120 -7.09 10.72 -6.94
N THR A 121 -7.93 11.62 -7.40
CA THR A 121 -8.42 12.74 -6.59
C THR A 121 -9.08 12.21 -5.31
N ASN A 122 -8.70 12.78 -4.16
CA ASN A 122 -9.13 12.36 -2.83
C ASN A 122 -8.79 10.90 -2.46
N ALA A 123 -7.72 10.32 -3.02
CA ALA A 123 -7.21 9.03 -2.55
C ALA A 123 -6.48 9.20 -1.20
N SER A 124 -5.41 9.99 -1.18
CA SER A 124 -4.63 10.32 0.01
C SER A 124 -3.99 11.70 -0.21
N PRO A 125 -4.37 12.76 0.53
CA PRO A 125 -3.70 14.06 0.43
C PRO A 125 -2.25 14.03 0.93
N PHE A 126 -1.96 13.21 1.96
CA PHE A 126 -0.61 13.00 2.46
C PHE A 126 -0.35 11.51 2.66
N THR A 127 0.58 10.97 1.87
CA THR A 127 1.07 9.60 1.98
C THR A 127 2.47 9.62 2.59
N LEU A 128 2.60 9.05 3.78
CA LEU A 128 3.88 8.84 4.43
C LEU A 128 4.44 7.48 3.99
N VAL A 129 5.63 7.46 3.44
CA VAL A 129 6.35 6.23 3.10
C VAL A 129 7.46 6.03 4.13
N LEU A 130 7.47 4.88 4.76
CA LEU A 130 8.49 4.49 5.71
C LEU A 130 9.39 3.46 5.05
N ASP A 131 10.66 3.78 4.93
CA ASP A 131 11.66 2.86 4.39
C ASP A 131 12.83 2.70 5.34
N ASP A 132 13.74 1.80 4.97
CA ASP A 132 14.92 1.42 5.75
C ASP A 132 16.04 1.08 4.75
N LEU A 133 17.29 0.99 5.21
CA LEU A 133 18.43 0.58 4.38
C LEU A 133 18.16 -0.75 3.66
N ASN A 134 17.52 -1.68 4.37
CA ASN A 134 17.16 -3.02 3.87
C ASN A 134 16.14 -3.00 2.74
N GLN A 135 15.31 -1.96 2.64
CA GLN A 135 14.37 -1.79 1.55
C GLN A 135 14.04 -0.32 1.37
N ARG A 136 14.68 0.31 0.38
CA ARG A 136 14.44 1.71 0.03
C ARG A 136 13.06 1.91 -0.62
N ALA A 137 12.50 3.10 -0.46
CA ALA A 137 11.23 3.51 -1.08
C ALA A 137 11.31 3.69 -2.61
N THR A 138 12.51 3.71 -3.19
CA THR A 138 12.75 4.04 -4.62
C THR A 138 11.86 3.26 -5.61
N PRO A 139 11.64 1.93 -5.49
CA PRO A 139 10.78 1.20 -6.42
C PRO A 139 9.33 1.69 -6.39
N LEU A 140 8.80 2.00 -5.20
CA LEU A 140 7.46 2.55 -5.01
C LEU A 140 7.36 3.97 -5.59
N ILE A 141 8.31 4.83 -5.27
CA ILE A 141 8.35 6.22 -5.74
C ILE A 141 8.45 6.27 -7.27
N ASN A 142 9.33 5.48 -7.87
CA ASN A 142 9.48 5.38 -9.33
C ASN A 142 8.18 4.98 -10.01
N GLU A 143 7.44 4.05 -9.40
CA GLU A 143 6.15 3.62 -9.94
C GLU A 143 5.10 4.73 -9.85
N MET A 144 5.04 5.44 -8.72
CA MET A 144 4.12 6.58 -8.56
C MET A 144 4.45 7.71 -9.53
N VAL A 145 5.74 7.99 -9.76
CA VAL A 145 6.20 8.98 -10.76
C VAL A 145 5.82 8.55 -12.18
N ARG A 146 6.04 7.28 -12.55
CA ARG A 146 5.65 6.75 -13.87
C ARG A 146 4.13 6.86 -14.08
N ARG A 147 3.33 6.51 -13.06
CA ARG A 147 1.87 6.68 -13.07
C ARG A 147 1.44 8.15 -13.14
N ALA A 148 2.14 9.06 -12.48
CA ALA A 148 1.87 10.50 -12.54
C ALA A 148 2.10 11.04 -13.96
N ILE A 149 3.25 10.75 -14.55
CA ILE A 149 3.62 11.24 -15.89
C ILE A 149 2.68 10.65 -16.95
N SER A 150 2.32 9.37 -16.86
CA SER A 150 1.35 8.74 -17.77
C SER A 150 -0.07 9.32 -17.69
N ARG A 151 -0.39 10.06 -16.62
CA ARG A 151 -1.66 10.80 -16.45
C ARG A 151 -1.54 12.29 -16.75
N ASN A 152 -0.36 12.76 -17.17
CA ASN A 152 -0.04 14.17 -17.37
C ASN A 152 -0.13 15.03 -16.08
N ILE A 153 0.17 14.42 -14.93
CA ILE A 153 0.28 15.10 -13.63
C ILE A 153 1.68 15.72 -13.54
N ASN A 154 1.77 16.94 -12.99
CA ASN A 154 3.05 17.58 -12.75
C ASN A 154 3.77 16.90 -11.58
N VAL A 155 5.01 16.48 -11.76
CA VAL A 155 5.80 15.83 -10.70
C VAL A 155 6.87 16.80 -10.23
N VAL A 156 6.86 17.10 -8.93
CA VAL A 156 7.84 17.92 -8.25
C VAL A 156 8.58 17.04 -7.25
N MET A 157 9.90 16.97 -7.36
CA MET A 157 10.76 16.18 -6.49
C MET A 157 11.65 17.11 -5.68
N VAL A 158 11.51 17.07 -4.35
CA VAL A 158 12.35 17.78 -3.39
C VAL A 158 13.39 16.80 -2.87
N SER A 159 14.63 16.99 -3.32
CA SER A 159 15.68 16.00 -3.13
C SER A 159 16.77 16.49 -2.18
N PHE A 160 16.98 15.72 -1.11
CA PHE A 160 18.13 15.86 -0.20
C PHE A 160 19.27 14.92 -0.56
N GLN A 161 18.95 13.78 -1.17
CA GLN A 161 19.91 12.72 -1.46
C GLN A 161 20.05 12.48 -2.98
N SER A 162 19.01 12.76 -3.76
CA SER A 162 18.99 12.52 -5.21
C SER A 162 19.56 13.71 -5.99
N ALA A 163 20.74 13.54 -6.59
CA ALA A 163 21.39 14.57 -7.43
C ALA A 163 20.87 14.59 -8.88
N ALA A 164 20.26 13.50 -9.34
CA ALA A 164 19.87 13.29 -10.73
C ALA A 164 18.36 12.99 -10.82
N SER A 165 17.66 13.71 -11.69
CA SER A 165 16.23 13.50 -11.92
C SER A 165 15.90 13.54 -13.41
N HIS A 166 14.92 12.74 -13.82
CA HIS A 166 14.47 12.68 -15.21
C HIS A 166 13.98 14.06 -15.67
N PRO A 167 14.24 14.49 -16.92
CA PRO A 167 13.91 15.84 -17.43
C PRO A 167 12.42 16.21 -17.37
N ALA A 168 11.54 15.23 -17.18
CA ALA A 168 10.11 15.41 -17.03
C ALA A 168 9.67 15.80 -15.60
N ILE A 169 10.56 15.66 -14.64
CA ILE A 169 10.33 15.91 -13.22
C ILE A 169 10.93 17.28 -12.89
N ARG A 170 10.16 18.12 -12.19
CA ARG A 170 10.68 19.38 -11.64
C ARG A 170 11.48 19.04 -10.38
N HIS A 171 12.79 19.10 -10.48
CA HIS A 171 13.71 18.83 -9.37
C HIS A 171 14.01 20.11 -8.60
N ILE A 172 13.87 20.04 -7.27
CA ILE A 172 14.19 21.09 -6.32
C ILE A 172 15.33 20.54 -5.44
N PRO A 173 16.58 20.99 -5.63
CA PRO A 173 17.71 20.54 -4.83
C PRO A 173 17.63 21.15 -3.43
N ALA A 174 17.37 20.33 -2.42
CA ALA A 174 17.28 20.74 -1.02
C ALA A 174 18.57 20.47 -0.21
N PHE A 175 19.59 19.88 -0.84
CA PHE A 175 20.88 19.53 -0.24
C PHE A 175 21.88 20.69 -0.10
N GLY A 176 21.54 21.89 -0.57
CA GLY A 176 22.38 23.10 -0.47
C GLY A 176 22.03 23.99 0.72
N ASP A 177 22.54 25.22 0.73
CA ASP A 177 22.30 26.25 1.76
C ASP A 177 20.90 26.88 1.71
N HIS A 178 19.97 26.28 0.97
CA HIS A 178 18.60 26.79 0.85
C HIS A 178 17.90 26.76 2.21
N SER A 179 17.26 27.88 2.54
CA SER A 179 16.39 27.99 3.71
C SER A 179 15.09 27.21 3.49
N GLY A 180 14.47 26.75 4.58
CA GLY A 180 13.15 26.10 4.52
C GLY A 180 12.09 26.95 3.82
N ASP A 181 12.11 28.27 4.02
CA ASP A 181 11.19 29.20 3.37
C ASP A 181 11.43 29.32 1.86
N GLU A 182 12.69 29.24 1.42
CA GLU A 182 13.05 29.23 0.00
C GLU A 182 12.54 27.97 -0.68
N ILE A 183 12.69 26.82 -0.02
CA ILE A 183 12.18 25.53 -0.52
C ILE A 183 10.65 25.59 -0.66
N LEU A 184 9.94 26.15 0.33
CA LEU A 184 8.49 26.32 0.26
C LEU A 184 8.06 27.25 -0.88
N ALA A 185 8.76 28.36 -1.09
CA ALA A 185 8.51 29.29 -2.19
C ALA A 185 8.77 28.63 -3.56
N GLU A 186 9.80 27.79 -3.66
CA GLU A 186 10.09 27.07 -4.90
C GLU A 186 9.07 25.98 -5.19
N ILE A 187 8.60 25.24 -4.17
CA ILE A 187 7.47 24.30 -4.30
C ILE A 187 6.22 25.06 -4.78
N GLU A 188 5.94 26.22 -4.20
CA GLU A 188 4.80 27.04 -4.63
C GLU A 188 4.89 27.40 -6.11
N ARG A 189 6.04 27.92 -6.54
CA ARG A 189 6.32 28.24 -7.95
C ARG A 189 6.21 27.01 -8.87
N ALA A 190 6.59 25.84 -8.36
CA ALA A 190 6.55 24.60 -9.12
C ALA A 190 5.12 24.06 -9.31
N VAL A 191 4.19 24.42 -8.43
CA VAL A 191 2.81 23.90 -8.42
C VAL A 191 1.79 24.90 -8.98
N THR A 192 2.01 26.21 -8.88
CA THR A 192 1.09 27.27 -9.31
C THR A 192 0.57 27.13 -10.74
N ASP A 193 1.43 26.72 -11.67
CA ASP A 193 1.09 26.59 -13.09
C ASP A 193 0.16 25.40 -13.39
N PHE A 194 -0.08 24.51 -12.43
CA PHE A 194 -0.73 23.23 -12.64
C PHE A 194 -2.02 23.06 -11.83
N ARG A 195 -2.93 22.23 -12.34
CA ARG A 195 -4.18 21.90 -11.64
C ARG A 195 -3.99 20.78 -10.63
N GLU A 196 -3.20 19.78 -10.99
CA GLU A 196 -2.87 18.62 -10.15
C GLU A 196 -1.36 18.42 -10.22
N SER A 197 -0.71 18.44 -9.05
CA SER A 197 0.70 18.12 -8.90
C SER A 197 0.89 16.98 -7.91
N LEU A 198 1.96 16.23 -8.10
CA LEU A 198 2.52 15.29 -7.14
C LEU A 198 3.81 15.92 -6.60
N VAL A 199 3.83 16.19 -5.29
CA VAL A 199 5.02 16.69 -4.59
C VAL A 199 5.61 15.53 -3.80
N ILE A 200 6.85 15.20 -4.07
CA ILE A 200 7.59 14.11 -3.40
C ILE A 200 8.74 14.74 -2.63
N VAL A 201 8.89 14.37 -1.36
CA VAL A 201 10.03 14.75 -0.53
C VAL A 201 10.82 13.48 -0.24
N ASP A 202 12.08 13.44 -0.68
CA ASP A 202 12.95 12.28 -0.57
C ASP A 202 13.34 11.95 0.88
N SER A 203 13.46 12.97 1.74
CA SER A 203 13.75 12.79 3.17
C SER A 203 13.01 13.84 3.99
N LEU A 204 11.95 13.41 4.68
CA LEU A 204 11.21 14.25 5.62
C LEU A 204 12.04 14.57 6.87
N ASN A 205 12.99 13.71 7.23
CA ASN A 205 13.82 13.92 8.41
C ASN A 205 14.71 15.15 8.22
N ASP A 206 15.36 15.26 7.06
CA ASP A 206 16.22 16.40 6.72
C ASP A 206 15.40 17.69 6.54
N LEU A 207 14.22 17.57 5.90
CA LEU A 207 13.32 18.72 5.72
C LEU A 207 12.86 19.34 7.06
N THR A 208 12.58 18.50 8.06
CA THR A 208 12.04 18.94 9.35
C THR A 208 13.12 19.34 10.35
N HIS A 209 14.26 18.63 10.39
CA HIS A 209 15.31 18.91 11.38
C HIS A 209 16.36 19.90 10.86
N ASP A 210 16.91 19.67 9.67
CA ASP A 210 17.96 20.52 9.09
C ASP A 210 17.34 21.83 8.57
N LYS A 211 16.30 21.73 7.72
CA LYS A 211 15.67 22.90 7.10
C LYS A 211 14.57 23.57 7.95
N ARG A 212 14.20 22.95 9.08
CA ARG A 212 13.19 23.45 10.04
C ARG A 212 11.85 23.81 9.39
N VAL A 213 11.48 23.13 8.32
CA VAL A 213 10.19 23.34 7.66
C VAL A 213 9.10 22.68 8.49
N ASP A 214 8.09 23.48 8.85
CA ASP A 214 6.91 22.96 9.50
C ASP A 214 6.05 22.15 8.52
N MET A 215 5.79 20.89 8.88
CA MET A 215 4.97 19.98 8.09
C MET A 215 3.53 20.46 7.92
N SER A 216 2.98 21.17 8.90
CA SER A 216 1.62 21.70 8.81
C SER A 216 1.54 22.77 7.71
N THR A 217 2.56 23.63 7.63
CA THR A 217 2.71 24.63 6.57
C THR A 217 2.85 23.99 5.19
N LEU A 218 3.72 22.97 5.04
CA LEU A 218 3.89 22.24 3.79
C LEU A 218 2.58 21.55 3.34
N PHE A 219 1.90 20.88 4.27
CA PHE A 219 0.63 20.21 4.00
C PHE A 219 -0.45 21.20 3.55
N ASN A 220 -0.57 22.35 4.23
CA ASN A 220 -1.52 23.39 3.87
C ASN A 220 -1.25 23.96 2.47
N LEU A 221 0.03 24.16 2.13
CA LEU A 221 0.43 24.61 0.81
C LEU A 221 0.06 23.59 -0.27
N VAL A 222 0.47 22.33 -0.13
CA VAL A 222 0.29 21.33 -1.20
C VAL A 222 -1.16 20.83 -1.27
N ALA A 223 -1.70 20.34 -0.15
CA ALA A 223 -2.96 19.62 -0.14
C ALA A 223 -4.20 20.53 -0.04
N ILE A 224 -4.10 21.67 0.65
CA ILE A 224 -5.24 22.58 0.85
C ILE A 224 -5.28 23.66 -0.23
N LYS A 225 -4.19 24.41 -0.42
CA LYS A 225 -4.13 25.53 -1.38
C LYS A 225 -4.15 25.05 -2.84
N TYR A 226 -3.38 24.02 -3.18
CA TYR A 226 -3.28 23.51 -4.56
C TYR A 226 -3.97 22.17 -4.82
N ALA A 227 -4.69 21.61 -3.84
CA ALA A 227 -5.40 20.33 -3.97
C ALA A 227 -4.54 19.20 -4.57
N SER A 228 -3.24 19.23 -4.31
CA SER A 228 -2.22 18.34 -4.85
C SER A 228 -1.87 17.24 -3.84
N THR A 229 -1.19 16.19 -4.31
CA THR A 229 -0.82 15.05 -3.46
C THR A 229 0.59 15.24 -2.93
N LEU A 230 0.76 15.11 -1.61
CA LEU A 230 2.06 15.10 -0.95
C LEU A 230 2.48 13.65 -0.63
N ILE A 231 3.69 13.29 -1.03
CA ILE A 231 4.37 12.07 -0.62
C ILE A 231 5.63 12.47 0.11
N GLY A 232 5.85 11.93 1.30
CA GLY A 232 7.09 12.12 2.02
C GLY A 232 7.67 10.79 2.44
N VAL A 233 8.96 10.60 2.17
CA VAL A 233 9.72 9.44 2.59
C VAL A 233 10.38 9.75 3.93
N TYR A 234 10.27 8.82 4.88
CA TYR A 234 10.93 8.88 6.17
C TYR A 234 11.72 7.60 6.40
N HIS A 235 13.04 7.77 6.46
CA HIS A 235 14.01 6.71 6.69
C HIS A 235 14.02 6.31 8.17
N GLN A 236 13.69 5.05 8.47
CA GLN A 236 13.60 4.52 9.84
C GLN A 236 14.96 4.25 10.48
N ASP A 237 16.00 4.06 9.66
CA ASP A 237 17.40 3.87 10.04
C ASP A 237 18.12 5.15 10.46
N MET A 238 17.50 6.32 10.30
CA MET A 238 18.08 7.56 10.80
C MET A 238 17.88 7.67 12.31
N LEU A 239 18.98 7.96 13.02
CA LEU A 239 18.93 8.20 14.45
C LEU A 239 18.02 9.40 14.74
N PRO A 240 17.07 9.27 15.67
CA PRO A 240 16.27 10.40 16.09
C PRO A 240 17.19 11.45 16.68
N GLN A 241 17.26 12.63 16.06
CA GLN A 241 18.01 13.73 16.62
C GLN A 241 17.30 14.22 17.89
N PRO A 242 18.00 14.34 19.03
CA PRO A 242 17.38 14.85 20.24
C PRO A 242 16.93 16.28 20.00
N THR A 243 15.62 16.51 19.96
CA THR A 243 15.01 17.84 20.01
C THR A 243 15.25 18.41 21.41
N ALA A 244 16.43 18.97 21.62
CA ALA A 244 16.87 19.56 22.90
C ALA A 244 15.94 20.67 23.43
N THR A 245 14.98 21.13 22.63
CA THR A 245 14.11 22.26 22.92
C THR A 245 12.80 21.90 23.63
N ASN A 246 12.32 20.65 23.58
CA ASN A 246 11.08 20.25 24.26
C ASN A 246 11.04 18.76 24.62
N THR A 247 11.26 18.46 25.90
CA THR A 247 11.19 17.08 26.45
C THR A 247 9.82 16.43 26.29
N TYR A 248 8.74 17.22 26.18
CA TYR A 248 7.37 16.74 26.02
C TYR A 248 6.91 16.69 24.56
N ALA A 249 7.73 17.14 23.60
CA ALA A 249 7.35 17.07 22.19
C ALA A 249 7.39 15.60 21.73
N PRO A 250 6.34 15.12 21.04
CA PRO A 250 6.37 13.78 20.47
C PRO A 250 7.48 13.67 19.42
N PRO A 251 8.04 12.46 19.22
CA PRO A 251 8.99 12.20 18.14
C PRO A 251 8.43 12.61 16.77
N THR A 252 9.30 13.10 15.88
CA THR A 252 8.92 13.57 14.54
C THR A 252 8.16 12.51 13.74
N LEU A 253 8.55 11.25 13.84
CA LEU A 253 7.86 10.13 13.21
C LEU A 253 6.40 10.00 13.66
N ASP A 254 6.11 10.22 14.94
CA ASP A 254 4.75 10.10 15.48
C ASP A 254 3.86 11.25 15.01
N VAL A 255 4.42 12.46 14.93
CA VAL A 255 3.73 13.62 14.32
C VAL A 255 3.41 13.34 12.85
N LEU A 256 4.37 12.82 12.09
CA LEU A 256 4.18 12.48 10.68
C LEU A 256 3.14 11.38 10.49
N LYS A 257 3.20 10.32 11.29
CA LYS A 257 2.19 9.25 11.31
C LYS A 257 0.82 9.80 11.69
N PHE A 258 0.73 10.73 12.63
CA PHE A 258 -0.54 11.35 13.02
C PHE A 258 -1.13 12.17 11.87
N MET A 259 -0.31 12.95 11.14
CA MET A 259 -0.76 13.77 10.02
C MET A 259 -1.11 12.96 8.75
N ALA A 260 -0.47 11.80 8.56
CA ALA A 260 -0.64 10.98 7.37
C ALA A 260 -2.06 10.42 7.22
N THR A 261 -2.57 10.45 5.99
CA THR A 261 -3.84 9.78 5.63
C THR A 261 -3.61 8.35 5.14
N ALA A 262 -2.43 8.07 4.63
CA ALA A 262 -1.95 6.74 4.32
C ALA A 262 -0.51 6.60 4.79
N VAL A 263 -0.19 5.51 5.49
CA VAL A 263 1.18 5.15 5.87
C VAL A 263 1.54 3.88 5.13
N ILE A 264 2.65 3.86 4.41
CA ILE A 264 3.12 2.71 3.65
C ILE A 264 4.51 2.35 4.15
N THR A 265 4.65 1.19 4.79
CA THR A 265 5.94 0.67 5.23
C THR A 265 6.50 -0.26 4.16
N CYS A 266 7.73 0.00 3.76
CA CYS A 266 8.47 -0.77 2.77
C CYS A 266 9.23 -1.92 3.44
N LYS A 267 9.03 -3.14 2.96
CA LYS A 267 9.74 -4.35 3.41
C LYS A 267 10.34 -5.10 2.23
N SER A 268 11.55 -5.64 2.39
CA SER A 268 12.17 -6.49 1.37
C SER A 268 11.38 -7.78 1.22
N PHE A 269 11.10 -8.17 -0.02
CA PHE A 269 10.35 -9.39 -0.29
C PHE A 269 11.08 -10.64 0.20
N ALA A 270 12.41 -10.71 0.03
CA ALA A 270 13.21 -11.82 0.52
C ALA A 270 13.15 -11.95 2.05
N HIS A 271 13.20 -10.84 2.78
CA HIS A 271 13.10 -10.83 4.25
C HIS A 271 11.73 -11.33 4.71
N VAL A 272 10.65 -10.89 4.05
CA VAL A 272 9.29 -11.36 4.34
C VAL A 272 9.15 -12.86 4.08
N LEU A 273 9.74 -13.37 2.99
CA LEU A 273 9.78 -14.81 2.72
C LEU A 273 10.59 -15.58 3.76
N ALA A 274 11.73 -15.04 4.20
CA ALA A 274 12.55 -15.66 5.24
C ALA A 274 11.81 -15.73 6.59
N THR A 275 11.12 -14.65 6.97
CA THR A 275 10.25 -14.62 8.16
C THR A 275 9.13 -15.65 8.05
N LYS A 276 8.48 -15.73 6.89
CA LYS A 276 7.44 -16.74 6.64
C LYS A 276 8.00 -18.17 6.74
N ALA A 277 9.12 -18.46 6.09
CA ALA A 277 9.73 -19.78 6.10
C ALA A 277 10.23 -20.20 7.49
N ALA A 278 10.71 -19.24 8.30
CA ALA A 278 11.04 -19.50 9.70
C ALA A 278 9.79 -19.85 10.50
N ARG A 279 8.71 -19.09 10.34
CA ARG A 279 7.42 -19.34 11.01
C ARG A 279 6.83 -20.70 10.65
N GLU A 280 6.85 -21.09 9.38
CA GLU A 280 6.36 -22.40 8.92
C GLU A 280 7.20 -23.55 9.49
N ARG A 281 8.51 -23.36 9.66
CA ARG A 281 9.41 -24.34 10.29
C ARG A 281 9.47 -24.25 11.81
N SER A 282 8.66 -23.39 12.43
CA SER A 282 8.72 -23.08 13.87
C SER A 282 10.13 -22.71 14.36
N LEU A 283 10.91 -22.05 13.51
CA LEU A 283 12.22 -21.50 13.83
C LEU A 283 12.07 -20.05 14.34
N ALA A 284 13.10 -19.56 15.03
CA ALA A 284 13.16 -18.15 15.41
C ALA A 284 13.10 -17.26 14.16
N GLU A 285 12.27 -16.21 14.20
CA GLU A 285 12.15 -15.29 13.09
C GLU A 285 13.47 -14.54 12.87
N PRO A 286 13.98 -14.48 11.63
CA PRO A 286 15.18 -13.71 11.31
C PRO A 286 14.96 -12.23 11.61
N THR A 287 15.84 -11.65 12.41
CA THR A 287 15.87 -10.22 12.68
C THR A 287 16.65 -9.49 11.59
N HIS A 288 16.05 -8.42 11.07
CA HIS A 288 16.64 -7.59 10.03
C HIS A 288 16.70 -6.12 10.51
N GLY A 289 17.65 -5.36 9.98
CA GLY A 289 17.81 -3.94 10.26
C GLY A 289 18.12 -3.65 11.73
N LEU A 290 17.53 -2.58 12.26
CA LEU A 290 17.78 -2.11 13.63
C LEU A 290 17.48 -3.16 14.71
N LEU A 291 16.58 -4.13 14.42
CA LEU A 291 16.24 -5.20 15.36
C LEU A 291 17.38 -6.20 15.59
N GLN A 292 18.36 -6.27 14.69
CA GLN A 292 19.53 -7.13 14.85
C GLN A 292 20.47 -6.62 15.97
N GLY A 293 20.35 -5.34 16.37
CA GLY A 293 21.21 -4.72 17.36
C GLY A 293 22.68 -4.65 16.93
N ALA A 294 22.95 -4.81 15.64
CA ALA A 294 24.30 -4.69 15.09
C ALA A 294 24.70 -3.22 15.09
N GLU A 295 25.85 -2.90 15.70
CA GLU A 295 26.39 -1.55 15.70
C GLU A 295 26.99 -1.20 14.32
N GLY A 296 26.64 -0.03 13.79
CA GLY A 296 27.14 0.47 12.51
C GLY A 296 26.08 0.46 11.40
N ILE A 297 26.50 0.79 10.18
CA ILE A 297 25.65 0.77 8.98
C ILE A 297 25.69 -0.65 8.42
N VAL A 298 24.67 -1.45 8.73
CA VAL A 298 24.58 -2.85 8.32
C VAL A 298 23.39 -3.05 7.38
N GLU A 299 23.68 -3.40 6.14
CA GLU A 299 22.68 -3.89 5.20
C GLU A 299 22.60 -5.41 5.32
N CYS A 300 21.40 -5.94 5.56
CA CYS A 300 21.21 -7.38 5.66
C CYS A 300 21.35 -8.05 4.28
N LEU A 301 21.74 -9.33 4.27
CA LEU A 301 21.71 -10.14 3.05
C LEU A 301 20.29 -10.16 2.46
N ASP A 302 20.20 -10.21 1.13
CA ASP A 302 18.94 -10.16 0.38
C ASP A 302 18.08 -8.91 0.66
N ALA A 303 18.70 -7.82 1.15
CA ALA A 303 18.10 -6.50 1.12
C ALA A 303 17.81 -6.05 -0.32
N ASN A 304 16.84 -5.15 -0.45
CA ASN A 304 16.46 -4.51 -1.71
C ASN A 304 16.17 -5.53 -2.84
N ASP A 305 15.34 -6.54 -2.54
CA ASP A 305 15.03 -7.63 -3.47
C ASP A 305 14.56 -7.12 -4.84
N HIS A 306 15.23 -7.60 -5.90
CA HIS A 306 14.97 -7.26 -7.28
C HIS A 306 13.67 -7.85 -7.84
N ARG A 307 12.99 -8.74 -7.12
CA ARG A 307 11.69 -9.31 -7.55
C ARG A 307 10.55 -8.32 -7.35
N GLY A 308 10.66 -7.48 -6.32
CA GLY A 308 9.63 -6.52 -5.95
C GLY A 308 9.71 -6.12 -4.49
N ILE A 309 8.80 -5.24 -4.10
CA ILE A 309 8.71 -4.66 -2.75
C ILE A 309 7.41 -5.10 -2.09
N VAL A 310 7.47 -5.40 -0.80
CA VAL A 310 6.28 -5.62 0.03
C VAL A 310 5.91 -4.30 0.71
N LEU A 311 4.61 -3.99 0.65
CA LEU A 311 4.04 -2.75 1.15
C LEU A 311 3.02 -3.09 2.24
N GLU A 312 3.38 -2.82 3.49
CA GLU A 312 2.42 -2.84 4.60
C GLU A 312 1.75 -1.47 4.65
N ALA A 313 0.50 -1.40 4.21
CA ALA A 313 -0.21 -0.14 4.08
C ALA A 313 -1.30 0.01 5.14
N GLU A 314 -1.26 1.14 5.85
CA GLU A 314 -2.31 1.63 6.73
C GLU A 314 -3.08 2.74 5.99
N PHE A 315 -4.34 2.49 5.67
CA PHE A 315 -5.24 3.49 5.12
C PHE A 315 -6.21 4.00 6.18
N ARG A 316 -6.28 5.33 6.36
CA ARG A 316 -7.21 5.92 7.31
C ARG A 316 -8.53 6.29 6.63
N ARG A 317 -9.61 5.64 7.08
CA ARG A 317 -10.96 5.97 6.61
C ARG A 317 -11.40 7.34 7.13
N LYS A 318 -12.43 7.91 6.50
CA LYS A 318 -13.10 9.12 6.99
C LYS A 318 -13.72 8.94 8.40
N SER A 319 -13.96 7.71 8.81
CA SER A 319 -14.42 7.37 10.16
C SER A 319 -13.29 7.38 11.20
N GLY A 320 -12.04 7.58 10.81
CA GLY A 320 -10.86 7.52 11.68
C GLY A 320 -10.31 6.10 11.91
N ARG A 321 -11.07 5.04 11.55
CA ARG A 321 -10.61 3.65 11.68
C ARG A 321 -9.50 3.36 10.65
N PRO A 322 -8.34 2.84 11.07
CA PRO A 322 -7.30 2.38 10.16
C PRO A 322 -7.66 1.04 9.52
N GLU A 323 -7.28 0.86 8.26
CA GLU A 323 -7.31 -0.40 7.53
C GLU A 323 -5.88 -0.80 7.19
N LEU A 324 -5.47 -1.98 7.65
CA LEU A 324 -4.11 -2.48 7.49
C LEU A 324 -4.13 -3.63 6.50
N GLU A 325 -3.31 -3.55 5.47
CA GLU A 325 -3.23 -4.55 4.42
C GLU A 325 -1.79 -4.71 3.89
N SER A 326 -1.43 -5.95 3.53
CA SER A 326 -0.12 -6.27 2.97
C SER A 326 -0.21 -6.52 1.47
N TYR A 327 0.51 -5.69 0.70
CA TYR A 327 0.55 -5.76 -0.74
C TYR A 327 1.94 -6.14 -1.24
N PHE A 328 1.98 -6.73 -2.42
CA PHE A 328 3.19 -6.94 -3.18
C PHE A 328 3.15 -6.09 -4.44
N LEU A 329 4.18 -5.27 -4.62
CA LEU A 329 4.41 -4.48 -5.81
C LEU A 329 5.67 -5.01 -6.50
N ARG A 330 5.48 -5.75 -7.60
CA ARG A 330 6.59 -6.12 -8.48
C ARG A 330 7.12 -4.91 -9.24
N LEU A 331 8.33 -5.03 -9.77
CA LEU A 331 8.85 -4.02 -10.69
C LEU A 331 8.06 -3.96 -12.00
N ALA A 332 7.96 -2.75 -12.53
CA ALA A 332 7.22 -2.41 -13.73
C ALA A 332 7.91 -2.99 -14.99
N ARG A 333 7.14 -3.68 -15.84
CA ARG A 333 7.60 -4.21 -17.13
C ARG A 333 7.03 -3.39 -18.28
N ASN A 334 7.72 -3.35 -19.42
CA ASN A 334 7.25 -2.62 -20.60
C ASN A 334 5.87 -3.11 -21.10
N SER A 335 5.57 -4.40 -20.91
CA SER A 335 4.28 -5.00 -21.27
C SER A 335 3.09 -4.49 -20.46
N ASP A 336 3.35 -3.85 -19.31
CA ASP A 336 2.31 -3.40 -18.38
C ASP A 336 1.69 -2.07 -18.80
N TYR A 337 2.36 -1.34 -19.70
CA TYR A 337 1.91 -0.07 -20.20
C TYR A 337 1.55 -0.17 -21.67
N ASN A 338 0.58 0.63 -22.06
CA ASN A 338 0.31 0.89 -23.47
C ASN A 338 1.48 1.68 -24.08
N PRO A 339 1.64 1.66 -25.42
CA PRO A 339 2.58 2.56 -26.06
C PRO A 339 2.24 4.02 -25.72
N PRO A 340 3.25 4.90 -25.53
CA PRO A 340 3.01 6.30 -25.24
C PRO A 340 2.26 6.98 -26.38
N MET A 341 1.29 7.83 -26.04
CA MET A 341 0.65 8.70 -27.02
C MET A 341 1.61 9.82 -27.45
N PRO A 342 1.44 10.41 -28.65
CA PRO A 342 2.26 11.54 -29.10
C PRO A 342 2.28 12.67 -28.06
N GLY A 343 3.48 13.06 -27.63
CA GLY A 343 3.69 14.11 -26.61
C GLY A 343 3.68 13.62 -25.15
N MET A 344 3.50 12.32 -24.90
CA MET A 344 3.65 11.70 -23.57
C MET A 344 4.89 10.81 -23.53
N LEU A 345 5.57 10.77 -22.39
CA LEU A 345 6.78 9.94 -22.20
C LEU A 345 6.46 8.49 -21.86
N PHE A 346 5.42 8.29 -21.05
CA PHE A 346 4.94 6.97 -20.64
C PHE A 346 3.48 6.80 -21.11
N GLY A 347 3.15 5.60 -21.61
CA GLY A 347 1.77 5.26 -21.89
C GLY A 347 0.98 4.92 -20.63
N THR A 348 -0.32 4.75 -20.77
CA THR A 348 -1.20 4.43 -19.65
C THR A 348 -1.00 2.99 -19.17
N LEU A 349 -1.22 2.77 -17.88
CA LEU A 349 -1.23 1.44 -17.30
C LEU A 349 -2.32 0.59 -17.97
N ARG A 350 -1.92 -0.56 -18.52
CA ARG A 350 -2.81 -1.51 -19.20
C ARG A 350 -3.52 -2.43 -18.22
N ARG A 351 -2.79 -2.91 -17.21
CA ARG A 351 -3.31 -3.81 -16.18
C ARG A 351 -2.65 -3.52 -14.84
N GLU A 352 -3.45 -3.47 -13.79
CA GLU A 352 -2.93 -3.37 -12.42
C GLU A 352 -2.17 -4.66 -12.07
N TYR A 353 -0.96 -4.50 -11.56
CA TYR A 353 -0.09 -5.61 -11.20
C TYR A 353 0.31 -5.62 -9.72
N VAL A 354 -0.30 -4.75 -8.93
CA VAL A 354 -0.29 -4.82 -7.48
C VAL A 354 -1.23 -5.94 -7.06
N THR A 355 -0.74 -6.82 -6.19
CA THR A 355 -1.49 -7.95 -5.66
C THR A 355 -1.42 -7.94 -4.14
N LEU A 356 -2.32 -8.66 -3.49
CA LEU A 356 -2.14 -8.94 -2.06
C LEU A 356 -0.96 -9.89 -1.88
N LEU A 357 -0.28 -9.79 -0.75
CA LEU A 357 0.86 -10.66 -0.42
C LEU A 357 0.45 -12.14 -0.47
N ASP A 358 -0.74 -12.45 0.04
CA ASP A 358 -1.33 -13.80 0.02
C ASP A 358 -1.71 -14.32 -1.37
N GLN A 359 -1.58 -13.52 -2.43
CA GLN A 359 -1.80 -13.96 -3.80
C GLN A 359 -0.50 -14.22 -4.55
N VAL A 360 0.65 -13.92 -3.95
CA VAL A 360 1.96 -14.12 -4.58
C VAL A 360 2.32 -15.60 -4.46
N PRO A 361 2.52 -16.33 -5.58
CA PRO A 361 2.82 -17.77 -5.55
C PRO A 361 4.04 -18.13 -4.67
N ALA A 362 5.10 -17.32 -4.74
CA ALA A 362 6.29 -17.52 -3.94
C ALA A 362 6.05 -17.29 -2.44
N TYR A 363 5.03 -16.50 -2.08
CA TYR A 363 4.58 -16.37 -0.70
C TYR A 363 3.60 -17.47 -0.33
N THR A 364 2.82 -18.06 -1.24
CA THR A 364 1.78 -19.05 -0.91
C THR A 364 2.20 -20.51 -0.95
N ASN A 365 3.30 -20.88 -1.61
CA ASN A 365 3.79 -22.26 -1.70
C ASN A 365 4.65 -22.62 -0.47
N ASP A 366 4.55 -23.80 0.17
CA ASP A 366 4.10 -25.13 -0.32
C ASP A 366 3.03 -25.88 0.52
N ASP A 367 2.63 -25.47 1.72
CA ASP A 367 1.64 -26.23 2.53
C ASP A 367 0.17 -25.75 2.41
N VAL A 368 -0.05 -24.56 1.82
CA VAL A 368 -1.39 -23.91 1.79
C VAL A 368 -2.20 -24.28 0.53
N ILE A 369 -1.58 -24.73 -0.56
CA ILE A 369 -2.32 -25.32 -1.70
C ILE A 369 -2.95 -26.67 -1.32
N GLY A 370 -2.33 -27.40 -0.38
CA GLY A 370 -2.93 -28.58 0.26
C GLY A 370 -4.17 -28.20 1.07
N LEU A 371 -4.09 -27.14 1.87
CA LEU A 371 -5.20 -26.73 2.75
C LEU A 371 -6.35 -25.99 2.07
N VAL A 372 -6.13 -25.22 0.99
CA VAL A 372 -7.25 -24.52 0.29
C VAL A 372 -8.03 -25.46 -0.61
N ASN A 373 -7.38 -26.51 -1.16
CA ASN A 373 -8.08 -27.60 -1.85
C ASN A 373 -8.68 -28.63 -0.88
N ALA A 374 -8.06 -28.85 0.30
CA ALA A 374 -8.66 -29.63 1.37
C ALA A 374 -9.81 -28.87 2.07
N ALA A 375 -9.77 -27.54 2.22
CA ALA A 375 -10.86 -26.78 2.86
C ALA A 375 -12.13 -26.67 2.01
N ALA A 376 -12.08 -27.04 0.73
CA ALA A 376 -13.29 -27.23 -0.07
C ALA A 376 -13.97 -28.59 0.16
N ASN A 377 -13.27 -29.58 0.75
CA ASN A 377 -13.78 -30.95 0.92
C ASN A 377 -13.54 -31.61 2.29
N GLU A 378 -12.79 -31.00 3.22
CA GLU A 378 -12.30 -31.64 4.46
C GLU A 378 -12.06 -30.60 5.59
N ILE A 379 -13.09 -29.81 5.92
CA ILE A 379 -13.21 -29.36 7.33
C ILE A 379 -14.01 -30.44 8.06
N GLU A 380 -13.37 -31.59 8.27
CA GLU A 380 -13.68 -32.41 9.43
C GLU A 380 -12.93 -31.80 10.61
N SER A 381 -13.57 -30.85 11.28
CA SER A 381 -13.14 -30.36 12.59
C SER A 381 -12.89 -31.55 13.52
N THR A 382 -11.69 -31.66 14.10
CA THR A 382 -11.29 -32.68 15.09
C THR A 382 -12.14 -32.69 16.36
N PHE A 383 -13.10 -31.77 16.49
CA PHE A 383 -14.16 -31.82 17.49
C PHE A 383 -15.51 -31.51 16.81
N ASN A 384 -16.10 -32.51 16.16
CA ASN A 384 -17.51 -32.44 15.77
C ASN A 384 -18.37 -32.63 17.03
N LEU A 385 -18.89 -31.54 17.59
CA LEU A 385 -19.86 -31.53 18.69
C LEU A 385 -21.26 -32.00 18.27
N SER A 386 -21.47 -32.21 16.96
CA SER A 386 -22.67 -32.82 16.39
C SER A 386 -22.52 -34.33 16.32
N LEU A 387 -23.48 -35.05 16.89
CA LEU A 387 -23.58 -36.50 16.73
C LEU A 387 -23.97 -36.81 15.28
N THR A 388 -23.25 -37.71 14.63
CA THR A 388 -23.66 -38.26 13.33
C THR A 388 -25.00 -38.99 13.48
N ASP A 389 -25.80 -39.09 12.40
CA ASP A 389 -27.12 -39.73 12.45
C ASP A 389 -27.08 -41.18 12.97
N LYS A 390 -25.97 -41.89 12.72
CA LYS A 390 -25.72 -43.22 13.27
C LYS A 390 -25.49 -43.21 14.78
N GLN A 391 -24.76 -42.22 15.31
CA GLN A 391 -24.54 -42.04 16.74
C GLN A 391 -25.81 -41.54 17.45
N LYS A 392 -26.60 -40.69 16.78
CA LYS A 392 -27.91 -40.24 17.28
C LYS A 392 -28.89 -41.42 17.39
N ALA A 393 -28.98 -42.26 16.36
CA ALA A 393 -29.79 -43.47 16.40
C ALA A 393 -29.31 -44.49 17.44
N ALA A 394 -27.99 -44.58 17.68
CA ALA A 394 -27.45 -45.41 18.74
C ALA A 394 -27.81 -44.88 20.13
N ARG A 395 -27.72 -43.56 20.35
CA ARG A 395 -28.12 -42.90 21.60
C ARG A 395 -29.61 -43.08 21.89
N GLU A 396 -30.46 -42.97 20.87
CA GLU A 396 -31.92 -43.15 21.00
C GLU A 396 -32.34 -44.60 21.26
N ARG A 397 -31.47 -45.58 20.97
CA ARG A 397 -31.69 -47.01 21.28
C ARG A 397 -31.21 -47.43 22.67
N VAL A 398 -30.44 -46.58 23.35
CA VAL A 398 -30.00 -46.86 24.72
C VAL A 398 -31.18 -46.56 25.65
N VAL A 399 -31.77 -47.62 26.20
CA VAL A 399 -32.88 -47.53 27.15
C VAL A 399 -32.32 -47.04 28.49
N LEU A 400 -32.61 -45.78 28.81
CA LEU A 400 -32.28 -45.20 30.10
C LEU A 400 -33.30 -45.69 31.15
N PRO A 401 -32.85 -46.19 32.32
CA PRO A 401 -33.73 -46.45 33.44
C PRO A 401 -34.49 -45.16 33.80
N TYR A 402 -35.82 -45.26 33.97
CA TYR A 402 -36.74 -44.19 34.41
C TYR A 402 -37.17 -43.12 33.39
N VAL A 403 -36.82 -43.21 32.10
CA VAL A 403 -37.32 -42.25 31.09
C VAL A 403 -38.81 -42.42 30.79
N ASP A 404 -39.36 -43.63 30.95
CA ASP A 404 -40.80 -43.86 30.82
C ASP A 404 -41.61 -43.18 31.93
N ALA A 405 -40.98 -42.87 33.08
CA ALA A 405 -41.63 -42.15 34.17
C ALA A 405 -41.89 -40.66 33.86
N GLN A 406 -41.25 -40.10 32.83
CA GLN A 406 -41.50 -38.73 32.36
C GLN A 406 -42.52 -38.64 31.22
N LYS A 407 -42.86 -39.76 30.57
CA LYS A 407 -43.82 -39.79 29.44
C LYS A 407 -45.22 -40.24 29.83
N GLY A 408 -45.39 -40.77 31.04
CA GLY A 408 -46.70 -41.00 31.64
C GLY A 408 -47.31 -39.70 32.20
N GLU A 409 -48.63 -39.67 32.29
CA GLU A 409 -49.56 -38.57 32.59
C GLU A 409 -49.42 -37.92 34.00
N GLY A 410 -48.18 -37.76 34.51
CA GLY A 410 -47.86 -37.29 35.87
C GLY A 410 -46.68 -36.32 35.92
N GLY A 411 -46.53 -35.44 34.93
CA GLY A 411 -45.42 -34.50 34.80
C GLY A 411 -45.44 -33.33 35.79
N GLN A 412 -45.11 -33.55 37.06
CA GLN A 412 -44.81 -32.49 38.04
C GLN A 412 -43.62 -32.82 38.99
N GLY A 413 -42.68 -33.67 38.56
CA GLY A 413 -41.59 -34.14 39.42
C GLY A 413 -40.23 -33.45 39.23
N GLY A 414 -40.18 -32.14 38.96
CA GLY A 414 -38.90 -31.49 38.64
C GLY A 414 -38.83 -29.98 38.85
N ARG A 415 -39.68 -29.40 39.71
CA ARG A 415 -39.48 -28.01 40.15
C ARG A 415 -38.57 -28.03 41.36
N ILE A 416 -37.33 -27.62 41.18
CA ILE A 416 -36.45 -27.28 42.29
C ILE A 416 -36.96 -25.95 42.82
N LEU A 417 -37.63 -25.96 43.98
CA LEU A 417 -37.88 -24.75 44.74
C LEU A 417 -36.63 -24.41 45.53
N TYR A 418 -36.08 -23.23 45.28
CA TYR A 418 -35.08 -22.62 46.14
C TYR A 418 -35.80 -21.91 47.28
N ASP A 419 -35.62 -22.39 48.51
CA ASP A 419 -36.03 -21.67 49.73
C ASP A 419 -34.81 -20.86 50.21
N MET A 420 -34.92 -19.53 50.18
CA MET A 420 -33.88 -18.64 50.69
C MET A 420 -33.70 -18.86 52.20
N GLY A 421 -32.49 -19.24 52.62
CA GLY A 421 -32.13 -19.34 54.03
C GLY A 421 -31.92 -17.96 54.63
N ALA A 422 -32.20 -17.79 55.92
CA ALA A 422 -31.98 -16.52 56.64
C ALA A 422 -30.48 -16.14 56.80
N GLU A 423 -29.57 -16.94 56.26
CA GLU A 423 -28.12 -16.75 56.26
C GLU A 423 -27.60 -16.29 54.88
N ASP A 424 -28.48 -16.12 53.89
CA ASP A 424 -28.13 -15.68 52.53
C ASP A 424 -28.12 -14.14 52.51
N ASP A 425 -26.93 -13.54 52.64
CA ASP A 425 -26.66 -12.10 52.62
C ASP A 425 -26.69 -11.59 51.17
N PHE A 426 -27.91 -11.36 50.68
CA PHE A 426 -28.14 -10.76 49.37
C PHE A 426 -27.67 -9.29 49.39
N ASP A 427 -26.43 -9.05 48.97
CA ASP A 427 -25.84 -7.72 48.85
C ASP A 427 -26.47 -6.96 47.66
N GLU A 428 -27.23 -5.91 47.96
CA GLU A 428 -28.03 -5.13 47.00
C GLU A 428 -27.19 -4.29 45.99
N GLU A 429 -25.86 -4.42 45.98
CA GLU A 429 -24.93 -3.56 45.22
C GLU A 429 -24.38 -4.19 43.92
N GLU A 430 -24.70 -5.45 43.59
CA GLU A 430 -24.09 -6.15 42.45
C GLU A 430 -24.83 -6.00 41.09
N ASP A 431 -26.00 -5.37 41.06
CA ASP A 431 -26.87 -5.33 39.86
C ASP A 431 -26.84 -4.02 39.05
N GLU A 432 -25.76 -3.23 39.14
CA GLU A 432 -25.51 -2.13 38.18
C GLU A 432 -24.20 -2.33 37.39
N ILE A 433 -24.21 -3.28 36.43
CA ILE A 433 -23.25 -3.28 35.30
C ILE A 433 -23.90 -3.64 33.96
#